data_AF-A0A7X8H942-F1
#
_entry.id   AF-A0A7X8H942-F1
#
_cell.length_a   1.000
_cell.length_b   1.000
_cell.length_c   1.000
_cell.angle_alpha   90.00
_cell.angle_beta   90.00
_cell.angle_gamma   90.00
#
_symmetry.space_group_name_H-M   'P 1'
#
loop_
_entity.id
_entity.type
_entity.pdbx_description
1 polymer ?
#
loop_
_entity_poly.entity_id
_entity_poly.type
_entity_poly.pdbx_seq_one_letter_code
_entity_poly.pdbx_strand_id
1 'polypeptide(L)'
;LFIFTIILQLPLTTFSKEKAVQFSAVGDILLDRGIRMIIEKKGQDYPVKEIGFYLLSQDLVLGNLEGPLSEQGEAVMKKYKFRGDPSYVAVLKKAGINIISLANNHIMDYGNLALIDTIVLLKNAGLYPLGAGKNQEEALKPFIINKNGLTLSFFASLGYPLQIEEVDPKASGPCQVGLDEFISALQDIRDQVDFIIVSLHWGLEYEALPHPHQIETAHRLIDNGADLIIGHHPHVIQGIEKYRGKYIFYSLGNFLFDQHGDEENESIIFSCDFRKEGLLFPCIIPIEIANYQVKLASEEKAEKIVAKIHLVSDRGKIFLQKNEEKYFIKETE
;
A
#
# COMPACT_ATOMS: atom_id res chain seq x y z
N LEU A 1 -62.86 6.75 -17.52
CA LEU A 1 -61.64 7.17 -16.81
C LEU A 1 -60.52 6.22 -17.23
N PHE A 2 -59.63 6.65 -18.13
CA PHE A 2 -58.42 5.91 -18.45
C PHE A 2 -57.31 6.42 -17.54
N ILE A 3 -56.80 5.57 -16.66
CA ILE A 3 -55.67 5.88 -15.79
C ILE A 3 -54.39 5.68 -16.62
N PHE A 4 -53.71 6.79 -16.94
CA PHE A 4 -52.36 6.76 -17.49
C PHE A 4 -51.37 6.57 -16.33
N THR A 5 -50.77 5.39 -16.26
CA THR A 5 -49.62 5.14 -15.38
C THR A 5 -48.38 5.77 -16.02
N ILE A 6 -47.94 6.91 -15.49
CA ILE A 6 -46.65 7.52 -15.86
C ILE A 6 -45.55 6.69 -15.17
N ILE A 7 -44.85 5.87 -15.95
CA ILE A 7 -43.61 5.22 -15.53
C ILE A 7 -42.50 6.27 -15.67
N LEU A 8 -42.06 6.85 -14.56
CA LEU A 8 -40.81 7.62 -14.51
C LEU A 8 -39.65 6.66 -14.74
N GLN A 9 -39.10 6.65 -15.96
CA GLN A 9 -37.78 6.09 -16.22
C GLN A 9 -36.74 7.01 -15.57
N LEU A 10 -36.21 6.59 -14.42
CA LEU A 10 -34.96 7.13 -13.89
C LEU A 10 -33.85 6.89 -14.94
N PRO A 11 -32.97 7.86 -15.22
CA PRO A 11 -31.89 7.66 -16.15
C PRO A 11 -30.97 6.56 -15.59
N LEU A 12 -30.90 5.43 -16.30
CA LEU A 12 -29.83 4.47 -16.14
C LEU A 12 -28.53 5.22 -16.41
N THR A 13 -27.75 5.51 -15.36
CA THR A 13 -26.37 5.95 -15.49
C THR A 13 -25.63 4.90 -16.30
N THR A 14 -25.41 5.20 -17.57
CA THR A 14 -24.62 4.36 -18.46
C THR A 14 -23.17 4.56 -18.07
N PHE A 15 -22.61 3.61 -17.31
CA PHE A 15 -21.17 3.59 -17.09
C PHE A 15 -20.48 3.50 -18.44
N SER A 16 -19.51 4.39 -18.67
CA SER A 16 -18.68 4.41 -19.86
C SER A 16 -18.10 3.02 -20.16
N LYS A 17 -18.07 2.64 -21.44
CA LYS A 17 -17.40 1.42 -21.95
C LYS A 17 -15.87 1.47 -21.81
N GLU A 18 -15.31 2.55 -21.27
CA GLU A 18 -13.87 2.66 -21.02
C GLU A 18 -13.40 1.60 -20.02
N LYS A 19 -12.24 0.99 -20.30
CA LYS A 19 -11.65 -0.04 -19.45
C LYS A 19 -11.18 0.62 -18.14
N ALA A 20 -11.61 0.08 -17.01
CA ALA A 20 -11.09 0.47 -15.70
C ALA A 20 -9.60 0.11 -15.58
N VAL A 21 -8.88 0.79 -14.69
CA VAL A 21 -7.57 0.33 -14.20
C VAL A 21 -7.82 -0.42 -12.89
N GLN A 22 -7.55 -1.72 -12.89
CA GLN A 22 -7.72 -2.57 -11.71
C GLN A 22 -6.53 -2.38 -10.77
N PHE A 23 -6.80 -1.89 -9.57
CA PHE A 23 -5.77 -1.54 -8.59
C PHE A 23 -5.94 -2.34 -7.30
N SER A 24 -4.82 -2.84 -6.79
CA SER A 24 -4.72 -3.34 -5.42
C SER A 24 -3.56 -2.72 -4.66
N ALA A 25 -3.69 -2.67 -3.32
CA ALA A 25 -2.59 -2.37 -2.43
C ALA A 25 -2.49 -3.45 -1.34
N VAL A 26 -1.25 -3.81 -1.00
CA VAL A 26 -0.93 -4.77 0.06
C VAL A 26 -0.07 -4.12 1.13
N GLY A 27 -0.08 -4.73 2.32
CA GLY A 27 0.69 -4.29 3.48
C GLY A 27 2.21 -4.44 3.39
N ASP A 28 2.85 -4.45 4.55
CA ASP A 28 4.31 -4.52 4.70
C ASP A 28 4.90 -5.87 4.23
N ILE A 29 6.04 -5.80 3.53
CA ILE A 29 6.71 -6.94 2.92
C ILE A 29 8.15 -7.01 3.40
N LEU A 30 8.46 -8.04 4.16
CA LEU A 30 9.80 -8.39 4.59
C LEU A 30 10.25 -9.67 3.89
N LEU A 31 11.38 -9.58 3.18
CA LEU A 31 11.99 -10.71 2.46
C LEU A 31 13.28 -11.17 3.15
N ASP A 32 13.24 -11.24 4.48
CA ASP A 32 14.37 -11.68 5.32
C ASP A 32 13.89 -12.57 6.47
N ARG A 33 14.78 -12.94 7.39
CA ARG A 33 14.47 -13.72 8.61
C ARG A 33 13.67 -15.01 8.32
N GLY A 34 12.51 -15.21 8.94
CA GLY A 34 11.68 -16.40 8.72
C GLY A 34 11.22 -16.58 7.26
N ILE A 35 11.04 -15.48 6.51
CA ILE A 35 10.68 -15.53 5.10
C ILE A 35 11.84 -16.07 4.25
N ARG A 36 13.08 -15.65 4.53
CA ARG A 36 14.28 -16.22 3.90
C ARG A 36 14.33 -17.74 4.12
N MET A 37 14.17 -18.18 5.37
CA MET A 37 14.19 -19.60 5.71
C MET A 37 13.15 -20.42 4.95
N ILE A 38 11.92 -19.90 4.80
CA ILE A 38 10.88 -20.65 4.09
C ILE A 38 11.11 -20.68 2.58
N ILE A 39 11.67 -19.60 2.01
CA ILE A 39 12.03 -19.53 0.59
C ILE A 39 13.13 -20.55 0.28
N GLU A 40 14.17 -20.63 1.11
CA GLU A 40 15.26 -21.60 0.97
C GLU A 40 14.73 -23.05 1.06
N LYS A 41 13.72 -23.28 1.91
CA LYS A 41 13.15 -24.62 2.13
C LYS A 41 12.14 -25.05 1.06
N LYS A 42 11.28 -24.14 0.61
CA LYS A 42 10.09 -24.47 -0.21
C LYS A 42 10.04 -23.79 -1.58
N GLY A 43 11.00 -22.91 -1.88
CA GLY A 43 11.04 -22.15 -3.12
C GLY A 43 10.38 -20.78 -3.01
N GLN A 44 10.75 -19.87 -3.92
CA GLN A 44 10.32 -18.47 -3.94
C GLN A 44 8.83 -18.27 -4.28
N ASP A 45 8.16 -19.26 -4.87
CA ASP A 45 6.71 -19.23 -5.10
C ASP A 45 5.90 -19.48 -3.84
N TYR A 46 6.41 -20.30 -2.92
CA TYR A 46 5.65 -20.75 -1.75
C TYR A 46 5.01 -19.60 -0.96
N PRO A 47 5.72 -18.51 -0.59
CA PRO A 47 5.15 -17.50 0.31
C PRO A 47 3.89 -16.81 -0.23
N VAL A 48 3.72 -16.74 -1.55
CA VAL A 48 2.65 -15.97 -2.20
C VAL A 48 1.77 -16.83 -3.11
N LYS A 49 1.98 -18.15 -3.12
CA LYS A 49 1.32 -19.07 -4.04
C LYS A 49 -0.21 -19.01 -4.00
N GLU A 50 -0.78 -18.91 -2.80
CA GLU A 50 -2.24 -18.99 -2.60
C GLU A 50 -2.96 -17.69 -3.00
N ILE A 51 -2.27 -16.55 -2.97
CA ILE A 51 -2.87 -15.24 -3.26
C ILE A 51 -2.41 -14.64 -4.59
N GLY A 52 -1.29 -15.14 -5.13
CA GLY A 52 -0.65 -14.58 -6.32
C GLY A 52 -1.56 -14.53 -7.54
N PHE A 53 -2.44 -15.52 -7.74
CA PHE A 53 -3.39 -15.50 -8.86
C PHE A 53 -4.35 -14.29 -8.82
N TYR A 54 -4.83 -13.91 -7.64
CA TYR A 54 -5.69 -12.74 -7.48
C TYR A 54 -4.93 -11.46 -7.86
N LEU A 55 -3.76 -11.25 -7.28
CA LEU A 55 -2.98 -10.03 -7.51
C LEU A 55 -2.42 -9.95 -8.94
N LEU A 56 -2.03 -11.07 -9.54
CA LEU A 56 -1.62 -11.14 -10.95
C LEU A 56 -2.74 -10.77 -11.94
N SER A 57 -4.01 -10.81 -11.51
CA SER A 57 -5.13 -10.36 -12.33
C SER A 57 -5.30 -8.84 -12.35
N GLN A 58 -4.62 -8.11 -11.45
CA GLN A 58 -4.74 -6.66 -11.33
C GLN A 58 -3.77 -5.96 -12.30
N ASP A 59 -4.14 -4.75 -12.76
CA ASP A 59 -3.26 -3.94 -13.61
C ASP A 59 -2.09 -3.36 -12.81
N LEU A 60 -2.38 -2.86 -11.60
CA LEU A 60 -1.43 -2.18 -10.72
C LEU A 60 -1.57 -2.74 -9.30
N VAL A 61 -0.44 -3.11 -8.70
CA VAL A 61 -0.38 -3.62 -7.33
C VAL A 61 0.75 -2.92 -6.58
N LEU A 62 0.37 -2.13 -5.57
CA LEU A 62 1.27 -1.41 -4.67
C LEU A 62 1.60 -2.27 -3.44
N GLY A 63 2.88 -2.32 -3.05
CA GLY A 63 3.30 -2.87 -1.75
C GLY A 63 4.48 -2.09 -1.15
N ASN A 64 4.68 -2.20 0.16
CA ASN A 64 5.83 -1.61 0.86
C ASN A 64 6.92 -2.67 1.11
N LEU A 65 8.09 -2.50 0.50
CA LEU A 65 9.23 -3.40 0.67
C LEU A 65 10.12 -2.90 1.82
N GLU A 66 10.01 -3.55 2.97
CA GLU A 66 10.61 -3.12 4.23
C GLU A 66 11.99 -3.75 4.44
N GLY A 67 12.96 -3.18 3.72
CA GLY A 67 14.38 -3.56 3.76
C GLY A 67 14.98 -3.70 2.37
N PRO A 68 16.29 -3.46 2.20
CA PRO A 68 16.96 -3.58 0.92
C PRO A 68 17.03 -5.02 0.41
N LEU A 69 17.08 -5.17 -0.91
CA LEU A 69 17.44 -6.41 -1.60
C LEU A 69 18.83 -6.22 -2.23
N SER A 70 19.88 -6.65 -1.53
CA SER A 70 21.25 -6.41 -1.94
C SER A 70 22.22 -7.38 -1.26
N GLU A 71 23.36 -7.63 -1.90
CA GLU A 71 24.54 -8.24 -1.27
C GLU A 71 25.57 -7.19 -0.83
N GLN A 72 25.37 -5.93 -1.22
CA GLN A 72 26.28 -4.81 -0.98
C GLN A 72 25.96 -4.08 0.33
N GLY A 73 26.83 -3.13 0.66
CA GLY A 73 26.67 -2.24 1.81
C GLY A 73 27.08 -2.86 3.15
N GLU A 74 27.12 -2.01 4.17
CA GLU A 74 27.47 -2.38 5.54
C GLU A 74 26.30 -2.09 6.47
N ALA A 75 26.08 -3.00 7.40
CA ALA A 75 25.02 -2.89 8.39
C ALA A 75 25.18 -1.64 9.26
N VAL A 76 24.15 -0.79 9.31
CA VAL A 76 24.15 0.41 10.16
C VAL A 76 24.03 0.06 11.65
N MET A 77 24.32 1.00 12.55
CA MET A 77 24.12 0.81 13.98
C MET A 77 22.63 0.97 14.34
N LYS A 78 21.88 -0.13 14.24
CA LYS A 78 20.45 -0.19 14.56
C LYS A 78 20.09 -1.54 15.19
N LYS A 79 19.09 -1.55 16.08
CA LYS A 79 18.65 -2.76 16.80
C LYS A 79 18.21 -3.88 15.86
N TYR A 80 17.35 -3.55 14.90
CA TYR A 80 16.86 -4.47 13.88
C TYR A 80 17.38 -4.02 12.53
N LYS A 81 17.87 -5.00 11.76
CA LYS A 81 18.42 -4.80 10.42
C LYS A 81 17.92 -5.90 9.52
N PHE A 82 17.38 -5.53 8.37
CA PHE A 82 16.85 -6.45 7.40
C PHE A 82 17.60 -6.29 6.08
N ARG A 83 17.85 -7.41 5.40
CA ARG A 83 18.36 -7.44 4.03
C ARG A 83 17.92 -8.72 3.36
N GLY A 84 17.11 -8.60 2.32
CA GLY A 84 16.75 -9.74 1.50
C GLY A 84 17.82 -10.05 0.44
N ASP A 85 17.83 -11.30 -0.01
CA ASP A 85 18.64 -11.73 -1.14
C ASP A 85 18.13 -11.06 -2.44
N PRO A 86 18.99 -10.55 -3.34
CA PRO A 86 18.57 -9.95 -4.61
C PRO A 86 17.66 -10.84 -5.46
N SER A 87 17.83 -12.17 -5.38
CA SER A 87 16.98 -13.11 -6.11
C SER A 87 15.52 -13.09 -5.65
N TYR A 88 15.22 -12.55 -4.45
CA TYR A 88 13.86 -12.48 -3.91
C TYR A 88 13.00 -11.41 -4.59
N VAL A 89 13.56 -10.60 -5.50
CA VAL A 89 12.76 -9.78 -6.42
C VAL A 89 11.74 -10.62 -7.21
N ALA A 90 12.04 -11.91 -7.46
CA ALA A 90 11.10 -12.82 -8.10
C ALA A 90 9.86 -13.13 -7.23
N VAL A 91 9.95 -13.06 -5.90
CA VAL A 91 8.79 -13.22 -5.01
C VAL A 91 7.77 -12.10 -5.27
N LEU A 92 8.24 -10.85 -5.37
CA LEU A 92 7.39 -9.69 -5.67
C LEU A 92 6.66 -9.87 -7.01
N LYS A 93 7.38 -10.31 -8.05
CA LYS A 93 6.79 -10.58 -9.37
C LYS A 93 5.76 -11.70 -9.34
N LYS A 94 6.04 -12.78 -8.62
CA LYS A 94 5.10 -13.91 -8.46
C LYS A 94 3.84 -13.51 -7.68
N ALA A 95 3.95 -12.53 -6.79
CA ALA A 95 2.84 -11.93 -6.08
C ALA A 95 2.04 -10.93 -6.93
N GLY A 96 2.45 -10.62 -8.17
CA GLY A 96 1.80 -9.61 -9.00
C GLY A 96 2.11 -8.16 -8.61
N ILE A 97 2.99 -7.94 -7.63
CA ILE A 97 3.36 -6.61 -7.14
C ILE A 97 4.25 -5.94 -8.17
N ASN A 98 3.90 -4.73 -8.59
CA ASN A 98 4.60 -3.99 -9.62
C ASN A 98 4.97 -2.56 -9.25
N ILE A 99 4.33 -1.96 -8.24
CA ILE A 99 4.69 -0.66 -7.66
C ILE A 99 5.23 -0.90 -6.25
N ILE A 100 6.44 -0.41 -5.96
CA ILE A 100 7.15 -0.72 -4.71
C ILE A 100 7.45 0.57 -3.96
N SER A 101 6.80 0.77 -2.82
CA SER A 101 7.23 1.80 -1.88
C SER A 101 8.51 1.35 -1.18
N LEU A 102 9.53 2.20 -1.21
CA LEU A 102 10.78 2.05 -0.49
C LEU A 102 10.91 3.09 0.65
N ALA A 103 9.89 3.92 0.85
CA ALA A 103 9.89 5.00 1.84
C ALA A 103 9.61 4.45 3.25
N ASN A 104 10.52 3.66 3.80
CA ASN A 104 10.38 3.07 5.12
C ASN A 104 11.67 3.19 5.95
N ASN A 105 11.55 2.91 7.23
CA ASN A 105 12.63 3.00 8.21
C ASN A 105 13.73 1.95 8.02
N HIS A 106 13.49 0.89 7.25
CA HIS A 106 14.41 -0.24 7.07
C HIS A 106 15.17 -0.24 5.75
N ILE A 107 14.81 0.61 4.78
CA ILE A 107 15.46 0.63 3.47
C ILE A 107 16.96 0.97 3.55
N MET A 108 17.38 1.69 4.60
CA MET A 108 18.75 2.12 4.85
C MET A 108 19.55 1.20 5.78
N ASP A 109 19.03 0.03 6.15
CA ASP A 109 19.67 -0.85 7.14
C ASP A 109 21.09 -1.32 6.76
N TYR A 110 21.43 -1.27 5.46
CA TYR A 110 22.77 -1.55 4.92
C TYR A 110 23.38 -0.37 4.13
N GLY A 111 22.88 0.83 4.41
CA GLY A 111 23.41 2.09 3.88
C GLY A 111 23.15 2.33 2.38
N ASN A 112 23.78 3.39 1.88
CA ASN A 112 23.54 3.96 0.55
C ASN A 112 23.72 2.96 -0.60
N LEU A 113 24.77 2.13 -0.53
CA LEU A 113 25.05 1.15 -1.58
C LEU A 113 23.91 0.13 -1.71
N ALA A 114 23.41 -0.39 -0.59
CA ALA A 114 22.32 -1.36 -0.60
C ALA A 114 21.00 -0.75 -1.11
N LEU A 115 20.70 0.50 -0.75
CA LEU A 115 19.53 1.22 -1.27
C LEU A 115 19.61 1.39 -2.80
N ILE A 116 20.73 1.91 -3.31
CA ILE A 116 20.88 2.15 -4.75
C ILE A 116 20.87 0.84 -5.53
N ASP A 117 21.54 -0.20 -5.04
CA ASP A 117 21.51 -1.54 -5.63
C ASP A 117 20.08 -2.10 -5.68
N THR A 118 19.30 -1.92 -4.61
CA THR A 118 17.87 -2.29 -4.56
C THR A 118 17.05 -1.56 -5.62
N ILE A 119 17.22 -0.24 -5.75
CA ILE A 119 16.50 0.56 -6.78
C ILE A 119 16.83 0.05 -8.19
N VAL A 120 18.12 -0.21 -8.48
CA VAL A 120 18.57 -0.71 -9.78
C VAL A 120 18.01 -2.11 -10.05
N LEU A 121 18.08 -3.01 -9.07
CA LEU A 121 17.53 -4.36 -9.15
C LEU A 121 16.03 -4.35 -9.49
N LEU A 122 15.24 -3.55 -8.76
CA LEU A 122 13.79 -3.46 -8.98
C LEU A 122 13.46 -2.92 -10.37
N LYS A 123 14.14 -1.85 -10.82
CA LYS A 123 13.96 -1.30 -12.18
C LYS A 123 14.33 -2.32 -13.26
N ASN A 124 15.46 -3.02 -13.12
CA ASN A 124 15.90 -4.06 -14.06
C ASN A 124 14.93 -5.24 -14.11
N ALA A 125 14.22 -5.52 -13.01
CA ALA A 125 13.20 -6.56 -12.95
C ALA A 125 11.85 -6.16 -13.58
N GLY A 126 11.71 -4.90 -14.02
CA GLY A 126 10.48 -4.33 -14.59
C GLY A 126 9.48 -3.87 -13.53
N LEU A 127 9.95 -3.58 -12.31
CA LEU A 127 9.15 -3.05 -11.20
C LEU A 127 9.38 -1.54 -11.06
N TYR A 128 8.44 -0.85 -10.41
CA TYR A 128 8.44 0.60 -10.26
C TYR A 128 8.69 1.01 -8.80
N PRO A 129 9.96 1.12 -8.36
CA PRO A 129 10.27 1.64 -7.04
C PRO A 129 9.98 3.15 -6.95
N LEU A 130 9.46 3.60 -5.81
CA LEU A 130 9.26 5.01 -5.48
C LEU A 130 9.56 5.29 -4.00
N GLY A 131 9.64 6.58 -3.65
CA GLY A 131 9.80 7.00 -2.25
C GLY A 131 11.21 6.82 -1.69
N ALA A 132 12.20 6.57 -2.55
CA ALA A 132 13.61 6.60 -2.21
C ALA A 132 14.44 6.95 -3.45
N GLY A 133 15.60 7.57 -3.25
CA GLY A 133 16.45 8.03 -4.35
C GLY A 133 17.87 8.35 -3.92
N LYS A 134 18.68 8.87 -4.84
CA LYS A 134 20.06 9.33 -4.56
C LYS A 134 20.11 10.60 -3.71
N ASN A 135 18.98 11.28 -3.56
CA ASN A 135 18.76 12.45 -2.73
C ASN A 135 17.23 12.63 -2.55
N GLN A 136 16.83 13.61 -1.74
CA GLN A 136 15.41 13.89 -1.48
C GLN A 136 14.63 14.33 -2.73
N GLU A 137 15.25 15.03 -3.69
CA GLU A 137 14.59 15.40 -4.94
C GLU A 137 14.21 14.17 -5.78
N GLU A 138 15.10 13.17 -5.87
CA GLU A 138 14.79 11.90 -6.53
C GLU A 138 13.78 11.07 -5.72
N ALA A 139 13.90 11.06 -4.38
CA ALA A 139 12.99 10.31 -3.52
C ALA A 139 11.55 10.83 -3.57
N LEU A 140 11.37 12.15 -3.73
CA LEU A 140 10.07 12.82 -3.86
C LEU A 140 9.41 12.62 -5.23
N LYS A 141 10.16 12.21 -6.28
CA LYS A 141 9.60 12.06 -7.62
C LYS A 141 8.51 10.99 -7.63
N PRO A 142 7.32 11.30 -8.17
CA PRO A 142 6.28 10.30 -8.29
C PRO A 142 6.60 9.29 -9.39
N PHE A 143 6.05 8.10 -9.25
CA PHE A 143 5.85 7.21 -10.38
C PHE A 143 4.54 7.60 -11.08
N ILE A 144 4.61 7.96 -12.37
CA ILE A 144 3.45 8.33 -13.18
C ILE A 144 3.25 7.30 -14.30
N ILE A 145 2.03 6.81 -14.46
CA ILE A 145 1.68 5.82 -15.49
C ILE A 145 0.39 6.20 -16.21
N ASN A 146 0.40 6.10 -17.55
CA ASN A 146 -0.82 6.09 -18.35
C ASN A 146 -1.26 4.65 -18.61
N LYS A 147 -2.47 4.30 -18.18
CA LYS A 147 -3.04 2.95 -18.32
C LYS A 147 -4.53 3.07 -18.61
N ASN A 148 -4.99 2.38 -19.65
CA ASN A 148 -6.40 2.36 -20.08
C ASN A 148 -7.01 3.77 -20.27
N GLY A 149 -6.19 4.77 -20.65
CA GLY A 149 -6.63 6.15 -20.86
C GLY A 149 -6.71 7.01 -19.59
N LEU A 150 -6.28 6.49 -18.44
CA LEU A 150 -6.11 7.23 -17.19
C LEU A 150 -4.62 7.43 -16.88
N THR A 151 -4.29 8.58 -16.33
CA THR A 151 -2.96 8.93 -15.82
C THR A 151 -2.98 8.90 -14.29
N LEU A 152 -2.25 7.98 -13.69
CA LEU A 152 -2.16 7.82 -12.24
C LEU A 152 -0.75 8.17 -11.78
N SER A 153 -0.64 8.93 -10.67
CA SER A 153 0.62 9.18 -9.99
C SER A 153 0.65 8.53 -8.61
N PHE A 154 1.83 8.05 -8.23
CA PHE A 154 2.11 7.41 -6.96
C PHE A 154 3.24 8.16 -6.26
N PHE A 155 2.98 8.60 -5.04
CA PHE A 155 3.99 9.14 -4.14
C PHE A 155 4.18 8.24 -2.93
N ALA A 156 5.35 8.30 -2.30
CA ALA A 156 5.63 7.57 -1.08
C ALA A 156 6.52 8.40 -0.15
N SER A 157 6.24 8.35 1.16
CA SER A 157 7.02 9.06 2.17
C SER A 157 7.11 8.28 3.48
N LEU A 158 8.26 8.43 4.14
CA LEU A 158 8.48 7.99 5.51
C LEU A 158 8.06 9.14 6.44
N GLY A 159 7.08 8.89 7.31
CA GLY A 159 6.40 9.91 8.11
C GLY A 159 7.12 10.31 9.41
N TYR A 160 8.32 9.79 9.66
CA TYR A 160 9.12 10.12 10.84
C TYR A 160 10.63 10.06 10.53
N PRO A 161 11.50 10.70 11.32
CA PRO A 161 12.94 10.71 11.06
C PRO A 161 13.57 9.31 11.04
N LEU A 162 14.55 9.11 10.17
CA LEU A 162 15.29 7.85 10.11
C LEU A 162 16.10 7.69 11.40
N GLN A 163 16.05 6.50 11.99
CA GLN A 163 16.77 6.17 13.22
C GLN A 163 18.16 5.61 12.89
N ILE A 164 18.99 6.41 12.23
CA ILE A 164 20.39 6.11 11.92
C ILE A 164 21.28 7.30 12.36
N GLU A 165 22.49 7.02 12.83
CA GLU A 165 23.37 8.05 13.44
C GLU A 165 23.83 9.14 12.45
N GLU A 166 23.90 8.82 11.15
CA GLU A 166 24.31 9.74 10.09
C GLU A 166 23.26 9.79 8.97
N VAL A 167 22.45 10.84 8.94
CA VAL A 167 21.61 11.18 7.79
C VAL A 167 22.24 12.40 7.11
N ASP A 168 22.98 12.19 6.03
CA ASP A 168 23.32 13.29 5.12
C ASP A 168 22.08 13.56 4.23
N PRO A 169 21.43 14.73 4.32
CA PRO A 169 20.25 15.05 3.51
C PRO A 169 20.53 15.08 2.00
N LYS A 170 21.81 15.19 1.60
CA LYS A 170 22.25 15.11 0.20
C LYS A 170 22.58 13.69 -0.24
N ALA A 171 22.65 12.76 0.70
CA ALA A 171 22.86 11.35 0.41
C ALA A 171 21.56 10.67 0.00
N SER A 172 21.71 9.45 -0.51
CA SER A 172 20.58 8.61 -0.85
C SER A 172 19.76 8.26 0.39
N GLY A 173 18.45 8.14 0.23
CA GLY A 173 17.58 7.77 1.33
C GLY A 173 16.11 7.67 0.91
N PRO A 174 15.23 7.27 1.84
CA PRO A 174 13.79 7.38 1.68
C PRO A 174 13.36 8.84 1.63
N CYS A 175 12.21 9.10 1.03
CA CYS A 175 11.58 10.41 1.00
C CYS A 175 11.14 10.79 2.43
N GLN A 176 11.69 11.91 2.93
CA GLN A 176 11.45 12.47 4.26
C GLN A 176 11.32 14.00 4.20
N VAL A 177 10.94 14.53 3.03
CA VAL A 177 10.67 15.97 2.88
C VAL A 177 9.56 16.41 3.83
N GLY A 178 9.56 17.69 4.20
CA GLY A 178 8.51 18.24 5.04
C GLY A 178 7.14 18.14 4.37
N LEU A 179 6.07 18.06 5.18
CA LEU A 179 4.70 17.93 4.66
C LEU A 179 4.32 19.04 3.67
N ASP A 180 4.77 20.28 3.90
CA ASP A 180 4.48 21.40 2.99
C ASP A 180 5.17 21.23 1.62
N GLU A 181 6.41 20.73 1.60
CA GLU A 181 7.14 20.42 0.37
C GLU A 181 6.49 19.25 -0.37
N PHE A 182 6.08 18.21 0.36
CA PHE A 182 5.35 17.08 -0.22
C PHE A 182 4.01 17.52 -0.82
N ILE A 183 3.26 18.38 -0.13
CA ILE A 183 2.02 18.98 -0.62
C ILE A 183 2.26 19.80 -1.89
N SER A 184 3.32 20.60 -1.93
CA SER A 184 3.70 21.36 -3.14
C SER A 184 3.90 20.42 -4.33
N ALA A 185 4.58 19.29 -4.14
CA ALA A 185 4.77 18.31 -5.21
C ALA A 185 3.46 17.66 -5.69
N LEU A 186 2.47 17.45 -4.81
CA LEU A 186 1.14 16.98 -5.23
C LEU A 186 0.42 18.04 -6.08
N GLN A 187 0.51 19.31 -5.67
CA GLN A 187 -0.13 20.42 -6.37
C GLN A 187 0.49 20.64 -7.76
N ASP A 188 1.82 20.54 -7.89
CA ASP A 188 2.56 20.75 -9.14
C ASP A 188 2.15 19.78 -10.26
N ILE A 189 1.72 18.57 -9.91
CA ILE A 189 1.34 17.52 -10.87
C ILE A 189 -0.17 17.34 -11.00
N ARG A 190 -0.98 17.98 -10.15
CA ARG A 190 -2.42 17.71 -10.02
C ARG A 190 -3.18 17.84 -11.33
N ASP A 191 -2.90 18.89 -12.10
CA ASP A 191 -3.56 19.17 -13.38
C ASP A 191 -3.06 18.27 -14.54
N GLN A 192 -2.05 17.45 -14.29
CA GLN A 192 -1.42 16.57 -15.28
C GLN A 192 -1.88 15.11 -15.14
N VAL A 193 -2.61 14.77 -14.07
CA VAL A 193 -2.98 13.40 -13.72
C VAL A 193 -4.45 13.30 -13.31
N ASP A 194 -5.04 12.12 -13.53
CA ASP A 194 -6.41 11.82 -13.12
C ASP A 194 -6.47 11.42 -11.64
N PHE A 195 -5.48 10.68 -11.13
CA PHE A 195 -5.44 10.22 -9.74
C PHE A 195 -4.07 10.38 -9.07
N ILE A 196 -4.06 10.83 -7.82
CA ILE A 196 -2.89 10.86 -6.94
C ILE A 196 -3.07 9.86 -5.81
N ILE A 197 -2.19 8.86 -5.75
CA ILE A 197 -2.15 7.84 -4.69
C ILE A 197 -0.91 8.09 -3.84
N VAL A 198 -1.07 8.11 -2.51
CA VAL A 198 0.02 8.35 -1.57
C VAL A 198 0.20 7.14 -0.64
N SER A 199 1.41 6.59 -0.61
CA SER A 199 1.84 5.54 0.32
C SER A 199 2.63 6.15 1.49
N LEU A 200 2.24 5.87 2.73
CA LEU A 200 2.87 6.47 3.91
C LEU A 200 3.31 5.38 4.90
N HIS A 201 4.58 5.41 5.28
CA HIS A 201 5.12 4.57 6.34
C HIS A 201 5.21 5.40 7.62
N TRP A 202 4.28 5.19 8.57
CA TRP A 202 3.99 6.16 9.63
C TRP A 202 3.31 5.55 10.87
N GLY A 203 3.05 6.37 11.88
CA GLY A 203 2.40 5.91 13.09
C GLY A 203 3.36 5.16 14.02
N LEU A 204 2.79 4.35 14.91
CA LEU A 204 3.52 3.60 15.93
C LEU A 204 3.26 2.11 15.73
N GLU A 205 4.31 1.30 15.90
CA GLU A 205 4.20 -0.16 15.84
C GLU A 205 3.17 -0.68 16.84
N TYR A 206 2.34 -1.62 16.39
CA TYR A 206 1.34 -2.38 17.15
C TYR A 206 0.18 -1.56 17.73
N GLU A 207 0.08 -0.26 17.40
CA GLU A 207 -1.07 0.56 17.78
C GLU A 207 -2.25 0.35 16.83
N ALA A 208 -3.37 -0.14 17.36
CA ALA A 208 -4.57 -0.45 16.56
C ALA A 208 -5.33 0.80 16.07
N LEU A 209 -5.10 1.97 16.69
CA LEU A 209 -5.72 3.24 16.32
C LEU A 209 -4.69 4.18 15.70
N PRO A 210 -5.04 4.90 14.62
CA PRO A 210 -4.16 5.90 14.06
C PRO A 210 -3.96 7.05 15.05
N HIS A 211 -2.72 7.50 15.18
CA HIS A 211 -2.38 8.66 15.99
C HIS A 211 -3.00 9.94 15.38
N PRO A 212 -3.42 10.95 16.19
CA PRO A 212 -4.00 12.19 15.66
C PRO A 212 -3.17 12.88 14.57
N HIS A 213 -1.85 12.80 14.66
CA HIS A 213 -0.95 13.35 13.63
C HIS A 213 -1.04 12.61 12.28
N GLN A 214 -1.27 11.29 12.28
CA GLN A 214 -1.53 10.54 11.04
C GLN A 214 -2.82 11.06 10.38
N ILE A 215 -3.88 11.25 11.19
CA ILE A 215 -5.18 11.77 10.72
C ILE A 215 -5.03 13.17 10.11
N GLU A 216 -4.38 14.09 10.85
CA GLU A 216 -4.12 15.45 10.37
C GLU A 216 -3.32 15.47 9.06
N THR A 217 -2.25 14.68 9.00
CA THR A 217 -1.42 14.56 7.78
C THR A 217 -2.25 14.01 6.61
N ALA A 218 -3.06 12.98 6.84
CA ALA A 218 -3.92 12.39 5.82
C ALA A 218 -4.93 13.40 5.25
N HIS A 219 -5.59 14.14 6.13
CA HIS A 219 -6.56 15.16 5.75
C HIS A 219 -5.90 16.28 4.95
N ARG A 220 -4.74 16.76 5.39
CA ARG A 220 -3.99 17.78 4.66
C ARG A 220 -3.57 17.33 3.27
N LEU A 221 -3.19 16.07 3.09
CA LEU A 221 -2.83 15.54 1.78
C LEU A 221 -4.05 15.44 0.84
N ILE A 222 -5.20 14.96 1.35
CA ILE A 222 -6.45 14.93 0.56
C ILE A 222 -6.91 16.36 0.21
N ASP A 223 -6.85 17.28 1.16
CA ASP A 223 -7.21 18.69 0.94
C ASP A 223 -6.37 19.36 -0.15
N ASN A 224 -5.18 18.81 -0.43
CA ASN A 224 -4.24 19.34 -1.42
C ASN A 224 -4.03 18.40 -2.63
N GLY A 225 -4.98 17.49 -2.88
CA GLY A 225 -5.09 16.79 -4.17
C GLY A 225 -4.85 15.29 -4.14
N ALA A 226 -4.53 14.67 -3.00
CA ALA A 226 -4.49 13.21 -2.91
C ALA A 226 -5.90 12.59 -3.04
N ASP A 227 -6.01 11.50 -3.80
CA ASP A 227 -7.27 10.77 -4.01
C ASP A 227 -7.41 9.50 -3.17
N LEU A 228 -6.28 8.93 -2.77
CA LEU A 228 -6.19 7.70 -1.99
C LEU A 228 -4.92 7.72 -1.14
N ILE A 229 -5.05 7.38 0.14
CA ILE A 229 -3.92 7.22 1.06
C ILE A 229 -3.85 5.77 1.53
N ILE A 230 -2.68 5.17 1.40
CA ILE A 230 -2.35 3.81 1.85
C ILE A 230 -1.24 3.87 2.90
N GLY A 231 -1.55 3.48 4.12
CA GLY A 231 -0.63 3.46 5.24
C GLY A 231 0.00 2.10 5.49
N HIS A 232 1.20 2.15 6.07
CA HIS A 232 2.11 1.06 6.41
C HIS A 232 2.82 1.38 7.74
N HIS A 233 3.57 0.41 8.30
CA HIS A 233 4.40 0.49 9.52
C HIS A 233 3.79 -0.03 10.83
N PRO A 234 2.52 0.22 11.21
CA PRO A 234 2.01 -0.28 12.48
C PRO A 234 2.07 -1.80 12.63
N HIS A 235 2.32 -2.55 11.55
CA HIS A 235 2.33 -4.02 11.47
C HIS A 235 0.99 -4.69 11.85
N VAL A 236 -0.02 -3.89 12.20
CA VAL A 236 -1.40 -4.30 12.45
C VAL A 236 -2.34 -3.47 11.58
N ILE A 237 -3.52 -4.01 11.30
CA ILE A 237 -4.57 -3.28 10.59
C ILE A 237 -5.05 -2.10 11.45
N GLN A 238 -5.05 -0.90 10.86
CA GLN A 238 -5.69 0.29 11.43
C GLN A 238 -6.96 0.63 10.64
N GLY A 239 -7.75 1.55 11.18
CA GLY A 239 -9.03 1.94 10.60
C GLY A 239 -8.98 2.48 9.17
N ILE A 240 -10.14 2.44 8.55
CA ILE A 240 -10.44 3.06 7.26
C ILE A 240 -11.24 4.33 7.54
N GLU A 241 -10.91 5.40 6.83
CA GLU A 241 -11.68 6.63 6.87
C GLU A 241 -12.06 7.06 5.45
N LYS A 242 -13.28 7.60 5.31
CA LYS A 242 -13.68 8.32 4.11
C LYS A 242 -13.71 9.81 4.42
N TYR A 243 -12.74 10.55 3.91
CA TYR A 243 -12.61 11.99 4.13
C TYR A 243 -12.79 12.73 2.80
N ARG A 244 -13.77 13.65 2.74
CA ARG A 244 -14.12 14.44 1.53
C ARG A 244 -14.30 13.59 0.26
N GLY A 245 -14.93 12.43 0.39
CA GLY A 245 -15.17 11.53 -0.75
C GLY A 245 -14.00 10.61 -1.08
N LYS A 246 -12.84 10.76 -0.42
CA LYS A 246 -11.61 9.98 -0.67
C LYS A 246 -11.34 8.99 0.46
N TYR A 247 -10.61 7.93 0.16
CA TYR A 247 -10.34 6.86 1.13
C TYR A 247 -8.94 7.00 1.74
N ILE A 248 -8.87 6.76 3.05
CA ILE A 248 -7.64 6.66 3.84
C ILE A 248 -7.62 5.29 4.48
N PHE A 249 -6.59 4.51 4.19
CA PHE A 249 -6.28 3.28 4.92
C PHE A 249 -5.09 3.59 5.81
N TYR A 250 -5.27 3.66 7.13
CA TYR A 250 -4.19 4.09 8.02
C TYR A 250 -3.08 3.04 8.17
N SER A 251 -3.42 1.76 8.05
CA SER A 251 -2.49 0.64 7.94
C SER A 251 -3.20 -0.58 7.38
N LEU A 252 -2.60 -1.24 6.39
CA LEU A 252 -3.12 -2.50 5.85
C LEU A 252 -2.70 -3.74 6.67
N GLY A 253 -1.73 -3.59 7.59
CA GLY A 253 -1.06 -4.68 8.29
C GLY A 253 0.11 -5.26 7.50
N ASN A 254 0.58 -6.44 7.88
CA ASN A 254 1.65 -7.15 7.18
C ASN A 254 1.13 -7.99 6.02
N PHE A 255 1.65 -7.79 4.82
CA PHE A 255 1.35 -8.70 3.71
C PHE A 255 2.19 -9.97 3.78
N LEU A 256 3.51 -9.84 3.91
CA LEU A 256 4.44 -10.97 3.99
C LEU A 256 5.52 -10.65 5.01
N PHE A 257 5.44 -11.27 6.19
CA PHE A 257 6.31 -10.99 7.32
C PHE A 257 6.45 -12.23 8.20
N ASP A 258 7.43 -12.25 9.12
CA ASP A 258 7.75 -13.41 9.97
C ASP A 258 7.34 -13.24 11.45
N GLN A 259 6.51 -12.23 11.76
CA GLN A 259 6.02 -11.98 13.12
C GLN A 259 5.12 -13.13 13.62
N HIS A 260 5.09 -13.32 14.94
CA HIS A 260 4.41 -14.46 15.57
C HIS A 260 3.13 -14.10 16.33
N GLY A 261 2.78 -12.81 16.43
CA GLY A 261 1.55 -12.40 17.08
C GLY A 261 0.34 -12.59 16.16
N ASP A 262 -0.84 -12.78 16.77
CA ASP A 262 -2.07 -13.06 16.03
C ASP A 262 -2.50 -11.86 15.18
N GLU A 263 -2.39 -10.64 15.72
CA GLU A 263 -2.82 -9.41 15.04
C GLU A 263 -1.88 -9.02 13.90
N GLU A 264 -0.60 -9.32 14.04
CA GLU A 264 0.46 -9.08 13.07
C GLU A 264 0.40 -10.04 11.88
N ASN A 265 -0.26 -11.19 12.07
CA ASN A 265 -0.53 -12.18 11.04
C ASN A 265 -1.94 -12.01 10.41
N GLU A 266 -2.66 -10.97 10.79
CA GLU A 266 -3.91 -10.52 10.18
C GLU A 266 -3.64 -9.30 9.30
N SER A 267 -4.11 -9.32 8.06
CA SER A 267 -3.91 -8.22 7.12
C SER A 267 -5.08 -8.10 6.14
N ILE A 268 -5.10 -7.03 5.38
CA ILE A 268 -6.04 -6.83 4.29
C ILE A 268 -5.33 -6.49 2.98
N ILE A 269 -5.91 -6.92 1.87
CA ILE A 269 -5.64 -6.37 0.55
C ILE A 269 -6.73 -5.34 0.26
N PHE A 270 -6.35 -4.11 -0.06
CA PHE A 270 -7.29 -3.14 -0.63
C PHE A 270 -7.40 -3.35 -2.13
N SER A 271 -8.61 -3.23 -2.70
CA SER A 271 -8.82 -3.27 -4.15
C SER A 271 -9.91 -2.30 -4.61
N CYS A 272 -9.74 -1.75 -5.81
CA CYS A 272 -10.72 -0.89 -6.47
C CYS A 272 -10.52 -0.84 -7.98
N ASP A 273 -11.51 -0.27 -8.68
CA ASP A 273 -11.42 0.10 -10.09
C ASP A 273 -11.26 1.61 -10.19
N PHE A 274 -10.17 2.09 -10.80
CA PHE A 274 -10.10 3.48 -11.23
C PHE A 274 -10.79 3.65 -12.59
N ARG A 275 -11.70 4.62 -12.67
CA ARG A 275 -12.36 5.08 -13.90
C ARG A 275 -12.35 6.60 -13.94
N LYS A 276 -12.71 7.22 -15.08
CA LYS A 276 -12.83 8.69 -15.16
C LYS A 276 -13.82 9.26 -14.14
N GLU A 277 -14.82 8.48 -13.76
CA GLU A 277 -15.82 8.88 -12.75
C GLU A 277 -15.26 8.88 -11.31
N GLY A 278 -14.13 8.21 -11.07
CA GLY A 278 -13.51 8.12 -9.75
C GLY A 278 -13.00 6.72 -9.39
N LEU A 279 -12.74 6.54 -8.10
CA LEU A 279 -12.45 5.25 -7.49
C LEU A 279 -13.77 4.51 -7.23
N LEU A 280 -14.00 3.42 -7.96
CA LEU A 280 -15.21 2.60 -7.87
C LEU A 280 -14.94 1.25 -7.22
N PHE A 281 -16.01 0.68 -6.66
CA PHE A 281 -16.01 -0.64 -6.04
C PHE A 281 -14.89 -0.88 -5.01
N PRO A 282 -14.61 0.07 -4.10
CA PRO A 282 -13.62 -0.14 -3.05
C PRO A 282 -13.99 -1.37 -2.22
N CYS A 283 -13.06 -2.29 -2.04
CA CYS A 283 -13.24 -3.44 -1.18
C CYS A 283 -11.95 -3.83 -0.47
N ILE A 284 -12.11 -4.57 0.61
CA ILE A 284 -11.01 -5.25 1.29
C ILE A 284 -11.15 -6.76 1.10
N ILE A 285 -10.02 -7.45 1.09
CA ILE A 285 -9.95 -8.91 1.12
C ILE A 285 -9.12 -9.28 2.35
N PRO A 286 -9.74 -9.83 3.40
CA PRO A 286 -9.03 -10.32 4.56
C PRO A 286 -8.07 -11.45 4.19
N ILE A 287 -6.83 -11.33 4.63
CA ILE A 287 -5.78 -12.32 4.44
C ILE A 287 -5.14 -12.66 5.79
N GLU A 288 -4.48 -13.80 5.83
CA GLU A 288 -3.63 -14.16 6.95
C GLU A 288 -2.27 -14.66 6.49
N ILE A 289 -1.27 -14.42 7.33
CA ILE A 289 0.04 -15.04 7.21
C ILE A 289 0.05 -16.27 8.11
N ALA A 290 0.18 -17.46 7.52
CA ALA A 290 0.31 -18.69 8.28
C ALA A 290 1.42 -19.55 7.68
N ASN A 291 2.33 -20.06 8.52
CA ASN A 291 3.51 -20.82 8.07
C ASN A 291 4.33 -20.07 7.01
N TYR A 292 4.49 -18.75 7.18
CA TYR A 292 5.21 -17.85 6.27
C TYR A 292 4.63 -17.83 4.84
N GLN A 293 3.34 -18.10 4.70
CA GLN A 293 2.59 -18.04 3.45
C GLN A 293 1.37 -17.15 3.61
N VAL A 294 1.18 -16.26 2.65
CA VAL A 294 0.01 -15.40 2.54
C VAL A 294 -1.12 -16.14 1.85
N LYS A 295 -2.29 -16.16 2.46
CA LYS A 295 -3.50 -16.79 1.93
C LYS A 295 -4.74 -16.00 2.37
N LEU A 296 -5.88 -16.29 1.74
CA LEU A 296 -7.16 -15.79 2.22
C LEU A 296 -7.37 -16.21 3.67
N ALA A 297 -7.91 -15.30 4.48
CA ALA A 297 -8.29 -15.61 5.84
C ALA A 297 -9.40 -16.67 5.84
N SER A 298 -9.39 -17.56 6.83
CA SER A 298 -10.57 -18.42 7.09
C SER A 298 -11.80 -17.55 7.35
N GLU A 299 -13.00 -18.07 7.15
CA GLU A 299 -14.24 -17.30 7.37
C GLU A 299 -14.31 -16.69 8.77
N GLU A 300 -13.98 -17.45 9.81
CA GLU A 300 -13.92 -16.98 11.20
C GLU A 300 -12.93 -15.80 11.36
N LYS A 301 -11.74 -15.91 10.76
CA LYS A 301 -10.71 -14.89 10.87
C LYS A 301 -11.03 -13.65 10.02
N ALA A 302 -11.66 -13.84 8.86
CA ALA A 302 -12.17 -12.76 8.03
C ALA A 302 -13.25 -11.96 8.77
N GLU A 303 -14.18 -12.63 9.46
CA GLU A 303 -15.19 -11.97 10.30
C GLU A 303 -14.56 -11.20 11.45
N LYS A 304 -13.54 -11.76 12.12
CA LYS A 304 -12.78 -11.07 13.18
C LYS A 304 -12.08 -9.81 12.64
N ILE A 305 -11.38 -9.91 11.51
CA ILE A 305 -10.71 -8.79 10.85
C ILE A 305 -11.72 -7.69 10.50
N VAL A 306 -12.85 -8.06 9.90
CA VAL A 306 -13.90 -7.12 9.49
C VAL A 306 -14.54 -6.44 10.69
N ALA A 307 -14.80 -7.18 11.77
CA ALA A 307 -15.31 -6.63 13.02
C ALA A 307 -14.32 -5.64 13.66
N LYS A 308 -13.02 -5.97 13.67
CA LYS A 308 -11.96 -5.05 14.13
C LYS A 308 -11.97 -3.78 13.30
N ILE A 309 -11.95 -3.88 11.98
CA ILE A 309 -11.97 -2.71 11.08
C ILE A 309 -13.22 -1.86 11.34
N HIS A 310 -14.40 -2.45 11.46
CA HIS A 310 -15.62 -1.70 11.76
C HIS A 310 -15.53 -0.92 13.08
N LEU A 311 -14.91 -1.50 14.12
CA LEU A 311 -14.71 -0.85 15.42
C LEU A 311 -13.74 0.34 15.35
N VAL A 312 -12.69 0.24 14.54
CA VAL A 312 -11.61 1.25 14.48
C VAL A 312 -11.74 2.24 13.31
N SER A 313 -12.72 2.05 12.42
CA SER A 313 -12.96 2.91 11.23
C SER A 313 -14.02 3.97 11.49
N ASP A 314 -13.75 5.22 11.08
CA ASP A 314 -14.60 6.45 11.17
C ASP A 314 -15.84 6.35 12.09
N ARG A 315 -15.62 5.97 13.36
CA ARG A 315 -16.67 5.82 14.38
C ARG A 315 -17.90 5.01 13.93
N GLY A 316 -17.69 3.96 13.14
CA GLY A 316 -18.76 3.06 12.66
C GLY A 316 -19.46 3.49 11.36
N LYS A 317 -18.98 4.53 10.66
CA LYS A 317 -19.57 4.98 9.37
C LYS A 317 -19.12 4.16 8.15
N ILE A 318 -18.10 3.32 8.32
CA ILE A 318 -17.66 2.39 7.29
C ILE A 318 -18.42 1.06 7.45
N PHE A 319 -19.17 0.70 6.41
CA PHE A 319 -19.88 -0.57 6.33
C PHE A 319 -19.20 -1.48 5.32
N LEU A 320 -19.07 -2.75 5.69
CA LEU A 320 -18.39 -3.76 4.88
C LEU A 320 -19.40 -4.82 4.46
N GLN A 321 -19.80 -4.79 3.19
CA GLN A 321 -20.74 -5.75 2.63
C GLN A 321 -20.00 -6.92 1.99
N LYS A 322 -20.14 -8.12 2.58
CA LYS A 322 -19.55 -9.35 2.05
C LYS A 322 -20.19 -9.73 0.71
N ASN A 323 -19.35 -10.09 -0.26
CA ASN A 323 -19.71 -10.78 -1.48
C ASN A 323 -18.54 -11.71 -1.86
N GLU A 324 -18.75 -13.02 -1.70
CA GLU A 324 -17.69 -14.03 -1.73
C GLU A 324 -16.57 -13.67 -0.71
N GLU A 325 -15.31 -13.64 -1.16
CA GLU A 325 -14.13 -13.32 -0.36
C GLU A 325 -13.89 -11.80 -0.21
N LYS A 326 -14.69 -10.98 -0.88
CA LYS A 326 -14.55 -9.52 -0.91
C LYS A 326 -15.54 -8.86 0.04
N TYR A 327 -15.07 -7.85 0.75
CA TYR A 327 -15.90 -7.01 1.61
C TYR A 327 -15.91 -5.59 1.04
N PHE A 328 -16.99 -5.26 0.33
CA PHE A 328 -17.14 -3.96 -0.33
C PHE A 328 -17.43 -2.87 0.68
N ILE A 329 -16.71 -1.77 0.57
CA ILE A 329 -16.88 -0.58 1.40
C ILE A 329 -18.13 0.14 0.91
N LYS A 330 -19.13 0.25 1.79
CA LYS A 330 -20.41 0.92 1.56
C LYS A 330 -20.56 2.10 2.51
N GLU A 331 -21.37 3.06 2.07
CA GLU A 331 -21.74 4.25 2.83
C GLU A 331 -23.10 4.01 3.49
N THR A 332 -23.27 4.51 4.71
CA THR A 332 -24.60 4.89 5.17
C THR A 332 -24.99 6.19 4.50
N GLU A 333 -26.19 6.22 3.91
CA GLU A 333 -26.86 7.44 3.45
C GLU A 333 -26.97 8.51 4.55
#